data_AF-A0A7V4ZC37-F1
#
_entry.id   AF-A0A7V4ZC37-F1
#
_cell.length_a   1.000
_cell.length_b   1.000
_cell.length_c   1.000
_cell.angle_alpha   90.00
_cell.angle_beta   90.00
_cell.angle_gamma   90.00
#
_symmetry.space_group_name_H-M   'P 1'
#
loop_
_entity.id
_entity.type
_entity.pdbx_description
1 polymer ?
#
loop_
_entity_poly.entity_id
_entity_poly.type
_entity_poly.pdbx_seq_one_letter_code
_entity_poly.pdbx_strand_id
1 'polypeptide(L)' 'MDEGLAGAVAVISVAEEYRRLAEERCACGGRYRVRRQLLLEGPSGRHYDRLEVACERCGAERTFLFDISAFYGRWA' A
#
# COMPACT_ATOMS: atom_id res chain seq x y z
N MET A 1 -16.84 3.40 -8.98
CA MET A 1 -16.06 2.74 -10.04
C MET A 1 -14.76 2.32 -9.38
N ASP A 2 -14.80 1.10 -8.84
CA ASP A 2 -13.97 0.61 -7.73
C ASP A 2 -12.95 -0.43 -8.23
N GLU A 3 -12.63 -0.41 -9.53
CA GLU A 3 -11.72 -1.36 -10.18
C GLU A 3 -10.29 -1.30 -9.61
N GLY A 4 -9.92 -0.21 -8.95
CA GLY A 4 -8.59 -0.05 -8.35
C GLY A 4 -8.42 -0.72 -6.99
N LEU A 5 -9.49 -1.22 -6.34
CA LEU A 5 -9.42 -1.78 -4.97
C LEU A 5 -9.38 -3.32 -4.94
N ALA A 6 -9.68 -3.97 -6.06
CA ALA A 6 -9.59 -5.41 -6.20
C ALA A 6 -8.11 -5.84 -6.13
N GLY A 7 -7.79 -6.77 -5.23
CA GLY A 7 -6.41 -7.24 -5.02
C GLY A 7 -5.63 -6.51 -3.91
N ALA A 8 -6.28 -5.65 -3.12
CA ALA A 8 -5.69 -5.09 -1.92
C ALA A 8 -5.20 -6.21 -0.98
N VAL A 9 -4.00 -6.05 -0.46
CA VAL A 9 -3.39 -7.02 0.45
C VAL A 9 -3.88 -6.73 1.87
N ALA A 10 -4.59 -7.68 2.48
CA ALA A 10 -5.03 -7.55 3.87
C ALA A 10 -3.83 -7.53 4.82
N VAL A 11 -3.84 -6.57 5.74
CA VAL A 11 -2.81 -6.35 6.76
C VAL A 11 -3.48 -6.07 8.10
N ILE A 12 -2.77 -6.38 9.20
CA ILE A 12 -3.26 -6.18 10.57
C ILE A 12 -2.60 -5.01 11.28
N SER A 13 -1.60 -4.36 10.66
CA SER A 13 -0.96 -3.16 11.19
C SER A 13 -0.21 -2.38 10.10
N VAL A 14 0.02 -1.09 10.34
CA VAL A 14 0.88 -0.24 9.50
C VAL A 14 2.30 -0.80 9.38
N ALA A 15 2.84 -1.38 10.46
CA ALA A 15 4.18 -1.99 10.44
C ALA A 15 4.28 -3.16 9.44
N GLU A 16 3.19 -3.90 9.24
CA GLU A 16 3.14 -4.99 8.26
C GLU A 16 3.21 -4.47 6.82
N GLU A 17 2.56 -3.35 6.52
CA GLU A 17 2.60 -2.70 5.20
C GLU A 17 4.04 -2.35 4.81
N TYR A 18 4.75 -1.66 5.69
CA TYR A 18 6.15 -1.28 5.45
C TYR A 18 7.08 -2.49 5.38
N ARG A 19 6.83 -3.55 6.14
CA ARG A 19 7.59 -4.81 6.02
C ARG A 19 7.40 -5.43 4.64
N ARG A 20 6.16 -5.54 4.16
CA ARG A 20 5.85 -6.07 2.82
C ARG A 20 6.50 -5.21 1.74
N LEU A 21 6.42 -3.88 1.85
CA LEU A 21 7.10 -2.98 0.92
C LEU A 21 8.63 -3.16 0.93
N ALA A 22 9.23 -3.36 2.12
CA ALA A 22 10.67 -3.55 2.26
C ALA A 22 11.18 -4.90 1.73
N GLU A 23 10.31 -5.91 1.63
CA GLU A 23 10.60 -7.21 1.02
C GLU A 23 10.56 -7.14 -0.51
N GLU A 24 9.75 -6.25 -1.07
CA GLU A 24 9.61 -6.07 -2.52
C GLU A 24 10.83 -5.39 -3.16
N ARG A 25 11.15 -5.82 -4.39
CA ARG A 25 12.24 -5.25 -5.20
C ARG A 25 11.71 -4.82 -6.54
N CYS A 26 12.31 -3.76 -7.09
CA CYS A 26 12.10 -3.42 -8.47
C CYS A 26 12.71 -4.50 -9.38
N ALA A 27 12.18 -4.67 -10.60
CA ALA A 27 12.74 -5.58 -11.59
C ALA A 27 14.22 -5.28 -11.89
N CYS A 28 14.67 -4.04 -11.70
CA CYS A 28 16.09 -3.65 -11.81
C CYS A 28 16.95 -3.99 -10.57
N GLY A 29 16.37 -4.64 -9.57
CA GLY A 29 16.97 -4.96 -8.26
C GLY A 29 16.98 -3.81 -7.24
N GLY A 30 16.51 -2.61 -7.62
CA GLY A 30 16.46 -1.44 -6.73
C GLY A 30 15.40 -1.55 -5.63
N ARG A 31 15.58 -0.77 -4.57
CA ARG A 31 14.59 -0.58 -3.51
C ARG A 31 13.55 0.44 -3.93
N TYR A 32 12.34 0.30 -3.40
CA TYR A 32 11.28 1.28 -3.57
C TYR A 32 11.28 2.26 -2.40
N ARG A 33 11.10 3.54 -2.72
CA ARG A 33 10.85 4.61 -1.75
C ARG A 33 9.43 5.12 -1.90
N VAL A 34 8.73 5.29 -0.77
CA VAL A 34 7.40 5.90 -0.76
C VAL A 34 7.46 7.35 -1.20
N ARG A 35 6.60 7.71 -2.16
CA ARG A 35 6.44 9.06 -2.69
C ARG A 35 5.15 9.70 -2.18
N ARG A 36 4.09 8.90 -2.12
CA ARG A 36 2.78 9.34 -1.64
C ARG A 36 2.07 8.20 -0.94
N GLN A 37 1.31 8.55 0.09
CA GLN A 37 0.44 7.66 0.83
C GLN A 37 -0.95 8.28 0.87
N LEU A 38 -1.98 7.50 0.56
CA LEU A 38 -3.36 7.94 0.58
C LEU A 38 -4.23 6.93 1.32
N LEU A 39 -5.03 7.45 2.25
CA LEU A 39 -6.15 6.72 2.81
C LEU A 39 -7.33 6.80 1.83
N LEU A 40 -7.85 5.64 1.46
CA LEU A 40 -9.02 5.50 0.59
C LEU A 40 -10.16 4.84 1.36
N GLU A 41 -11.36 5.38 1.18
CA GLU A 41 -12.60 4.74 1.61
C GLU A 41 -13.21 4.05 0.40
N GLY A 42 -13.48 2.74 0.52
CA GLY A 42 -14.17 1.98 -0.50
C GLY A 42 -15.57 1.56 -0.06
N PRO A 43 -16.25 0.74 -0.88
CA PRO A 43 -17.61 0.32 -0.62
C PRO A 43 -17.74 -0.40 0.72
N SER A 44 -18.90 -0.24 1.37
CA SER A 44 -19.24 -0.89 2.64
C SER A 44 -18.33 -0.49 3.82
N GLY A 45 -17.77 0.73 3.80
CA GLY A 45 -16.95 1.27 4.89
C GLY A 45 -15.58 0.62 5.02
N ARG A 46 -15.10 -0.07 3.96
CA ARG A 46 -13.74 -0.62 3.94
C ARG A 46 -12.73 0.50 3.75
N HIS A 47 -11.62 0.38 4.46
CA HIS A 47 -10.53 1.36 4.44
C HIS A 47 -9.30 0.73 3.83
N TYR A 48 -8.64 1.47 2.96
CA TYR A 48 -7.45 1.01 2.24
C TYR A 48 -6.35 2.04 2.34
N ASP A 49 -5.12 1.56 2.42
CA ASP A 49 -3.94 2.40 2.30
C ASP A 49 -3.26 2.18 0.94
N ARG A 50 -3.10 3.26 0.18
CA ARG A 50 -2.46 3.26 -1.13
C ARG A 50 -1.09 3.91 -1.03
N LEU A 51 -0.03 3.12 -1.24
CA LEU A 51 1.34 3.60 -1.33
C LEU A 51 1.78 3.70 -2.78
N GLU A 52 2.04 4.93 -3.23
CA GLU A 52 2.71 5.19 -4.50
C GLU A 52 4.21 5.29 -4.23
N VAL A 53 4.98 4.42 -4.90
CA VAL A 53 6.41 4.28 -4.67
C VAL A 53 7.18 4.44 -5.98
N ALA A 54 8.42 4.89 -5.87
CA ALA A 54 9.36 4.96 -6.98
C ALA A 54 10.63 4.19 -6.63
N CYS A 55 11.17 3.46 -7.60
CA CYS A 55 12.45 2.78 -7.47
C CYS A 55 13.57 3.82 -7.34
N GLU A 56 14.38 3.71 -6.30
CA GLU A 56 15.48 4.66 -6.05
C GLU A 56 16.61 4.54 -7.08
N ARG A 57 16.63 3.45 -7.87
CA ARG A 57 17.67 3.20 -8.87
C ARG A 57 17.25 3.61 -10.29
N CYS A 58 16.10 3.15 -10.77
CA CYS A 58 15.66 3.39 -12.15
C CYS A 58 14.47 4.35 -12.27
N GLY A 59 13.91 4.81 -11.15
CA GLY A 59 12.76 5.71 -11.13
C GLY A 59 11.42 5.03 -11.45
N ALA A 60 11.39 3.73 -11.76
CA ALA A 60 10.15 3.03 -12.08
C ALA A 60 9.14 3.12 -10.93
N GLU A 61 7.91 3.47 -11.27
CA GLU A 61 6.82 3.66 -10.31
C GLU A 61 6.01 2.39 -10.12
N ARG A 62 5.49 2.20 -8.90
CA ARG A 62 4.58 1.11 -8.57
C ARG A 62 3.58 1.59 -7.52
N THR A 63 2.40 1.00 -7.53
CA THR A 63 1.40 1.21 -6.48
C THR A 63 1.26 -0.06 -5.67
N PHE A 64 1.27 0.08 -4.35
CA PHE A 64 0.83 -0.94 -3.40
C PHE A 64 -0.50 -0.51 -2.80
N LEU A 65 -1.39 -1.48 -2.63
CA LEU A 65 -2.68 -1.25 -2.01
C LEU A 65 -2.90 -2.27 -0.90
N PHE A 66 -3.21 -1.77 0.28
CA PHE A 66 -3.40 -2.54 1.49
C PHE A 66 -4.83 -2.37 2.00
N ASP A 67 -5.47 -3.47 2.41
CA ASP A 67 -6.73 -3.41 3.13
C ASP A 67 -6.44 -3.32 4.63
N ILE A 68 -6.77 -2.16 5.20
CA ILE A 68 -6.51 -1.81 6.60
C ILE A 68 -7.79 -1.88 7.45
N SER A 69 -8.90 -2.36 6.87
CA SER A 69 -10.20 -2.44 7.54
C SER A 69 -10.16 -3.25 8.85
N ALA A 70 -9.16 -4.14 9.00
CA ALA A 70 -8.98 -4.95 10.19
C ALA A 70 -8.57 -4.14 11.44
N PHE A 71 -7.94 -2.97 11.28
CA PHE A 71 -7.42 -2.19 12.40
C PHE A 71 -7.64 -0.68 12.31
N TYR A 72 -8.03 -0.17 11.14
CA TYR A 72 -8.38 1.24 10.98
C TYR A 72 -9.56 1.61 11.90
N GLY A 73 -9.41 2.69 12.67
CA GLY A 73 -10.42 3.17 13.62
C GLY A 73 -10.52 2.43 14.97
N ARG A 74 -9.69 1.42 15.24
CA ARG A 74 -9.72 0.68 16.53
C ARG A 74 -8.96 1.35 17.68
N TRP A 75 -8.37 2.51 17.45
CA TRP A 75 -7.62 3.29 18.44
C TRP A 75 -8.15 4.73 18.58
N ALA A 76 -9.46 4.90 18.40
CA ALA A 76 -10.17 6.17 18.64
C ALA A 76 -10.73 6.22 20.08
#